data_AF-A0A1F5AQU7-F1
#
_entry.id   AF-A0A1F5AQU7-F1
#
_cell.length_a   1.000
_cell.length_b   1.000
_cell.length_c   1.000
_cell.angle_alpha   90.00
_cell.angle_beta   90.00
_cell.angle_gamma   90.00
#
_symmetry.space_group_name_H-M   'P 1'
#
loop_
_entity.id
_entity.type
_entity.pdbx_description
1 polymer ?
#
loop_
_entity_poly.entity_id
_entity_poly.type
_entity_poly.pdbx_seq_one_letter_code
_entity_poly.pdbx_strand_id
1 'polypeptide(L)'
;MRKAVFAGLLAVLATASAMAFTTALREQPQNSGDRQAISNDNWLAAKENAEKYDRDGKYVEALQHYLEYTRQAEGLGRPGLVAWGKNNAAYMIIKMHKADPTVDLAPAKKLLEEGLAISAASEDCKRVLATNMEYVKLYLKQPE
;
A
#
# COMPACT_ATOMS: atom_id res chain seq x y z
N MET A 1 71.96 -22.28 32.14
CA MET A 1 71.63 -22.32 33.58
C MET A 1 70.26 -21.68 33.80
N ARG A 2 69.37 -22.33 34.58
CA ARG A 2 68.14 -21.83 35.27
C ARG A 2 66.98 -21.40 34.33
N LYS A 3 65.88 -22.13 34.16
CA LYS A 3 64.74 -22.50 35.06
C LYS A 3 64.03 -21.31 35.73
N ALA A 4 62.77 -21.09 35.35
CA ALA A 4 61.55 -20.83 36.17
C ALA A 4 60.51 -20.07 35.30
N VAL A 5 59.36 -20.64 34.89
CA VAL A 5 58.02 -20.75 35.55
C VAL A 5 57.45 -19.38 36.01
N PHE A 6 56.16 -19.02 35.97
CA PHE A 6 54.85 -19.71 35.86
C PHE A 6 53.78 -18.67 35.45
N ALA A 7 52.70 -19.17 34.84
CA ALA A 7 51.29 -18.83 35.08
C ALA A 7 50.75 -17.39 34.86
N GLY A 8 49.77 -17.30 33.96
CA GLY A 8 48.83 -16.18 33.84
C GLY A 8 47.65 -16.56 32.95
N LEU A 9 46.77 -17.42 33.46
CA LEU A 9 45.48 -17.77 32.88
C LEU A 9 44.54 -16.56 33.03
N LEU A 10 44.06 -15.97 31.92
CA LEU A 10 42.85 -15.12 31.96
C LEU A 10 42.01 -15.31 30.69
N ALA A 11 40.96 -16.08 30.91
CA ALA A 11 39.57 -15.92 30.48
C ALA A 11 39.28 -15.31 29.08
N VAL A 12 38.59 -16.16 28.32
CA VAL A 12 37.77 -15.92 27.14
C VAL A 12 36.84 -14.70 27.27
N LEU A 13 36.81 -13.86 26.25
CA LEU A 13 35.62 -13.13 25.82
C LEU A 13 35.52 -13.21 24.29
N ALA A 14 34.83 -14.25 23.84
CA ALA A 14 34.36 -14.35 22.46
C ALA A 14 33.08 -13.52 22.34
N THR A 15 33.18 -12.29 21.85
CA THR A 15 32.03 -11.58 21.29
C THR A 15 32.04 -11.77 19.79
N ALA A 16 31.36 -12.84 19.36
CA ALA A 16 31.00 -13.05 17.97
C ALA A 16 30.18 -11.86 17.48
N SER A 17 30.82 -11.03 16.64
CA SER A 17 30.14 -10.02 15.84
C SER A 17 29.45 -10.75 14.69
N ALA A 18 28.14 -10.95 14.77
CA ALA A 18 27.35 -11.47 13.66
C ALA A 18 25.91 -10.96 13.70
N MET A 19 25.57 -10.23 12.63
CA MET A 19 24.24 -10.01 12.07
C MET A 19 23.24 -9.19 12.90
N ALA A 20 23.37 -7.86 12.78
CA ALA A 20 22.20 -7.01 12.81
C ALA A 20 21.24 -7.46 11.70
N PHE A 21 20.10 -8.01 12.10
CA PHE A 21 18.99 -8.40 11.22
C PHE A 21 18.36 -7.11 10.67
N THR A 22 18.97 -6.54 9.64
CA THR A 22 18.46 -5.37 8.92
C THR A 22 17.42 -5.81 7.89
N THR A 23 16.17 -5.97 8.32
CA THR A 23 14.99 -5.74 7.47
C THR A 23 13.84 -5.24 8.34
N ALA A 24 14.08 -4.18 9.11
CA ALA A 24 13.01 -3.23 9.38
C ALA A 24 12.66 -2.63 8.01
N LEU A 25 11.39 -2.76 7.63
CA LEU A 25 10.76 -2.01 6.54
C LEU A 25 11.32 -0.60 6.54
N ARG A 26 12.27 -0.34 5.63
CA ARG A 26 12.72 1.01 5.36
C ARG A 26 11.51 1.65 4.72
N GLU A 27 10.77 2.40 5.52
CA GLU A 27 9.88 3.45 5.04
C GLU A 27 10.65 4.13 3.91
N GLN A 28 10.19 3.92 2.67
CA GLN A 28 10.75 4.68 1.58
C GLN A 28 10.56 6.15 1.97
N PRO A 29 11.64 6.95 2.02
CA PRO A 29 11.48 8.37 2.18
C PRO A 29 10.68 8.83 0.96
N GLN A 30 9.41 9.09 1.21
CA GLN A 30 8.42 9.35 0.21
C GLN A 30 8.69 10.78 -0.26
N ASN A 31 9.62 10.92 -1.22
CA ASN A 31 10.18 12.15 -1.75
C ASN A 31 9.13 13.27 -1.76
N SER A 32 9.22 14.17 -0.78
CA SER A 32 8.20 15.19 -0.48
C SER A 32 8.36 16.47 -1.32
N GLY A 33 9.23 16.44 -2.34
CA GLY A 33 9.54 17.59 -3.18
C GLY A 33 8.50 17.94 -4.25
N ASP A 34 7.76 16.96 -4.79
CA ASP A 34 6.94 17.16 -6.01
C ASP A 34 5.45 16.76 -5.86
N ARG A 35 4.92 16.59 -4.65
CA ARG A 35 3.48 16.30 -4.50
C ARG A 35 2.65 17.55 -4.69
N GLN A 36 1.63 17.44 -5.53
CA GLN A 36 0.65 18.51 -5.74
C GLN A 36 0.07 18.99 -4.40
N ALA A 37 -0.14 20.29 -4.26
CA ALA A 37 -0.80 20.84 -3.07
C ALA A 37 -2.21 20.24 -2.90
N ILE A 38 -2.70 20.20 -1.66
CA ILE A 38 -4.09 19.78 -1.41
C ILE A 38 -5.03 20.88 -1.92
N SER A 39 -5.88 20.57 -2.89
CA SER A 39 -6.89 21.52 -3.40
C SER A 39 -8.04 20.80 -4.09
N ASN A 40 -9.18 21.49 -4.23
CA ASN A 40 -10.31 20.98 -5.02
C ASN A 40 -9.93 20.78 -6.49
N ASP A 41 -9.16 21.70 -7.05
CA ASP A 41 -8.75 21.64 -8.46
C ASP A 41 -7.85 20.44 -8.73
N ASN A 42 -6.90 20.17 -7.83
CA ASN A 42 -6.02 19.01 -7.94
C ASN A 42 -6.78 17.70 -7.70
N TRP A 43 -7.74 17.68 -6.77
CA TRP A 43 -8.65 16.54 -6.61
C TRP A 43 -9.45 16.25 -7.89
N LEU A 44 -10.01 17.30 -8.53
CA LEU A 44 -10.77 17.16 -9.76
C LEU A 44 -9.88 16.70 -10.92
N ALA A 45 -8.68 17.27 -11.06
CA ALA A 45 -7.72 16.84 -12.08
C ALA A 45 -7.29 15.38 -11.88
N ALA A 46 -7.09 14.93 -10.63
CA ALA A 46 -6.80 13.53 -10.35
C ALA A 46 -7.96 12.61 -10.75
N LYS A 47 -9.21 13.01 -10.46
CA LYS A 47 -10.41 12.29 -10.89
C LYS A 47 -10.48 12.15 -12.41
N GLU A 48 -10.40 13.26 -13.13
CA GLU A 48 -10.54 13.30 -14.59
C GLU A 48 -9.46 12.47 -15.29
N ASN A 49 -8.21 12.56 -14.81
CA ASN A 49 -7.12 11.74 -15.34
C ASN A 49 -7.33 10.26 -15.04
N ALA A 50 -7.73 9.90 -13.82
CA ALA A 50 -8.00 8.50 -13.47
C ALA A 50 -9.10 7.90 -14.37
N GLU A 51 -10.21 8.60 -14.55
CA GLU A 51 -11.34 8.17 -15.39
C GLU A 51 -10.96 8.12 -16.88
N LYS A 52 -10.10 9.03 -17.35
CA LYS A 52 -9.56 8.97 -18.71
C LYS A 52 -8.71 7.72 -18.91
N TYR A 53 -7.71 7.49 -18.05
CA TYR A 53 -6.82 6.34 -18.18
C TYR A 53 -7.55 5.01 -18.00
N ASP A 54 -8.55 4.95 -17.11
CA ASP A 54 -9.39 3.76 -16.96
C ASP A 54 -10.14 3.44 -18.28
N ARG A 55 -10.78 4.44 -18.89
CA ARG A 55 -11.47 4.28 -20.18
C ARG A 55 -10.51 3.86 -21.30
N ASP A 56 -9.27 4.35 -21.27
CA ASP A 56 -8.23 4.01 -22.23
C ASP A 56 -7.59 2.62 -21.98
N GLY A 57 -8.02 1.88 -20.95
CA GLY A 57 -7.46 0.57 -20.58
C GLY A 57 -6.07 0.64 -19.91
N LYS A 58 -5.63 1.84 -19.54
CA LYS A 58 -4.32 2.13 -18.94
C LYS A 58 -4.39 2.05 -17.42
N TYR A 59 -4.56 0.83 -16.91
CA TYR A 59 -4.93 0.59 -15.51
C TYR A 59 -3.85 0.97 -14.50
N VAL A 60 -2.57 0.95 -14.86
CA VAL A 60 -1.47 1.38 -13.97
C VAL A 60 -1.52 2.89 -13.77
N GLU A 61 -1.66 3.66 -14.84
CA GLU A 61 -1.80 5.12 -14.79
C GLU A 61 -3.10 5.52 -14.09
N ALA A 62 -4.21 4.84 -14.40
CA ALA A 62 -5.48 5.05 -13.70
C ALA A 62 -5.35 4.81 -12.19
N LEU A 63 -4.66 3.75 -11.78
CA LEU A 63 -4.39 3.44 -10.37
C LEU A 63 -3.62 4.60 -9.70
N GLN A 64 -2.56 5.09 -10.32
CA GLN A 64 -1.77 6.21 -9.77
C GLN A 64 -2.64 7.45 -9.55
N HIS A 65 -3.51 7.78 -10.50
CA HIS A 65 -4.41 8.92 -10.37
C HIS A 65 -5.54 8.69 -9.35
N TYR A 66 -6.08 7.47 -9.21
CA TYR A 66 -7.03 7.17 -8.13
C TYR A 66 -6.39 7.21 -6.73
N LEU A 67 -5.10 6.88 -6.61
CA LEU A 67 -4.36 7.06 -5.36
C LEU A 67 -4.16 8.55 -5.04
N GLU A 68 -3.85 9.38 -6.04
CA GLU A 68 -3.76 10.83 -5.86
C GLU A 68 -5.12 11.45 -5.52
N TYR A 69 -6.20 11.01 -6.19
CA TYR A 69 -7.57 11.36 -5.85
C TYR A 69 -7.88 11.04 -4.38
N THR A 70 -7.46 9.87 -3.90
CA THR A 70 -7.67 9.43 -2.52
C THR A 70 -6.92 10.34 -1.55
N ARG A 71 -5.63 10.62 -1.81
CA ARG A 71 -4.80 11.51 -1.01
C ARG A 71 -5.36 12.95 -0.95
N GLN A 72 -5.81 13.47 -2.08
CA GLN A 72 -6.45 14.78 -2.17
C GLN A 72 -7.74 14.84 -1.36
N ALA A 73 -8.59 13.82 -1.47
CA ALA A 73 -9.82 13.70 -0.69
C ALA A 73 -9.56 13.59 0.83
N GLU A 74 -8.52 12.86 1.23
CA GLU A 74 -8.07 12.77 2.62
C GLU A 74 -7.65 14.15 3.14
N GLY A 75 -6.79 14.86 2.40
CA GLY A 75 -6.33 16.20 2.79
C GLY A 75 -7.45 17.25 2.83
N LEU A 76 -8.50 17.08 2.01
CA LEU A 76 -9.69 17.93 2.02
C LEU A 76 -10.70 17.57 3.11
N GLY A 77 -10.45 16.52 3.92
CA GLY A 77 -11.36 16.08 4.97
C GLY A 77 -12.67 15.50 4.43
N ARG A 78 -12.63 14.79 3.29
CA ARG A 78 -13.81 14.23 2.60
C ARG A 78 -13.83 12.71 2.63
N PRO A 79 -14.08 12.08 3.80
CA PRO A 79 -13.94 10.64 3.98
C PRO A 79 -14.82 9.79 3.06
N GLY A 80 -16.02 10.26 2.70
CA GLY A 80 -16.86 9.55 1.71
C GLY A 80 -16.20 9.45 0.33
N LEU A 81 -15.44 10.47 -0.08
CA LEU A 81 -14.66 10.43 -1.33
C LEU A 81 -13.42 9.55 -1.18
N VAL A 82 -12.80 9.51 0.00
CA VAL A 82 -11.70 8.59 0.30
C VAL A 82 -12.13 7.14 0.07
N ALA A 83 -13.32 6.75 0.56
CA ALA A 83 -13.87 5.42 0.35
C ALA A 83 -14.05 5.08 -1.15
N TRP A 84 -14.60 6.01 -1.94
CA TRP A 84 -14.70 5.86 -3.40
C TRP A 84 -13.34 5.76 -4.08
N GLY A 85 -12.37 6.55 -3.65
CA GLY A 85 -11.01 6.52 -4.18
C GLY A 85 -10.34 5.16 -3.97
N LYS A 86 -10.44 4.62 -2.75
CA LYS A 86 -9.93 3.28 -2.41
C LYS A 86 -10.61 2.18 -3.21
N ASN A 87 -11.94 2.24 -3.36
CA ASN A 87 -12.67 1.31 -4.22
C ASN A 87 -12.15 1.34 -5.67
N ASN A 88 -12.01 2.53 -6.25
CA ASN A 88 -11.63 2.68 -7.65
C ASN A 88 -10.17 2.25 -7.88
N ALA A 89 -9.27 2.58 -6.96
CA ALA A 89 -7.89 2.10 -6.97
C ALA A 89 -7.83 0.56 -6.88
N ALA A 90 -8.57 -0.05 -5.95
CA ALA A 90 -8.66 -1.51 -5.85
C ALA A 90 -9.20 -2.13 -7.14
N TYR A 91 -10.19 -1.49 -7.77
CA TYR A 91 -10.78 -1.99 -9.01
C TYR A 91 -9.80 -1.95 -10.19
N MET A 92 -8.85 -1.00 -10.23
CA MET A 92 -7.80 -1.00 -11.25
C MET A 92 -6.90 -2.22 -11.11
N ILE A 93 -6.54 -2.58 -9.87
CA ILE A 93 -5.75 -3.79 -9.59
C ILE A 93 -6.53 -5.06 -9.98
N ILE A 94 -7.83 -5.10 -9.68
CA ILE A 94 -8.71 -6.19 -10.12
C ILE A 94 -8.76 -6.29 -11.65
N LYS A 95 -8.86 -5.17 -12.37
CA LYS A 95 -8.83 -5.17 -13.84
C LYS A 95 -7.50 -5.68 -14.39
N MET A 96 -6.38 -5.29 -13.78
CA MET A 96 -5.05 -5.82 -14.12
C MET A 96 -4.99 -7.34 -13.89
N HIS A 97 -5.44 -7.84 -12.74
CA HIS A 97 -5.51 -9.29 -12.47
C HIS A 97 -6.42 -10.05 -13.44
N LYS A 98 -7.54 -9.47 -13.86
CA LYS A 98 -8.41 -10.08 -14.88
C LYS A 98 -7.71 -10.24 -16.23
N ALA A 99 -6.81 -9.32 -16.58
CA ALA A 99 -6.01 -9.39 -17.80
C ALA A 99 -4.79 -10.31 -17.66
N ASP A 100 -4.15 -10.30 -16.47
CA ASP A 100 -2.99 -11.10 -16.12
C ASP A 100 -3.16 -11.69 -14.70
N PRO A 101 -3.50 -12.99 -14.57
CA PRO A 101 -3.71 -13.63 -13.27
C PRO A 101 -2.48 -13.69 -12.36
N THR A 102 -1.30 -13.25 -12.82
CA THR A 102 -0.09 -13.18 -11.98
C THR A 102 -0.02 -11.90 -11.14
N VAL A 103 -0.89 -10.91 -11.40
CA VAL A 103 -0.96 -9.66 -10.62
C VAL A 103 -1.42 -9.93 -9.19
N ASP A 104 -0.65 -9.48 -8.20
CA ASP A 104 -1.00 -9.64 -6.79
C ASP A 104 -2.26 -8.83 -6.40
N LEU A 105 -3.25 -9.52 -5.82
CA LEU A 105 -4.50 -8.93 -5.34
C LEU A 105 -4.43 -8.44 -3.88
N ALA A 106 -3.37 -8.72 -3.13
CA ALA A 106 -3.23 -8.26 -1.75
C ALA A 106 -3.35 -6.74 -1.58
N PRO A 107 -2.80 -5.88 -2.47
CA PRO A 107 -3.01 -4.44 -2.39
C PRO A 107 -4.47 -4.03 -2.61
N ALA A 108 -5.20 -4.73 -3.49
CA ALA A 108 -6.64 -4.49 -3.69
C ALA A 108 -7.42 -4.84 -2.43
N LYS A 109 -7.13 -6.00 -1.79
CA LYS A 109 -7.74 -6.41 -0.52
C LYS A 109 -7.63 -5.32 0.53
N LYS A 110 -6.41 -4.83 0.75
CA LYS A 110 -6.12 -3.80 1.75
C LYS A 110 -6.91 -2.52 1.50
N LEU A 111 -6.92 -2.03 0.26
CA LEU A 111 -7.70 -0.83 -0.12
C LEU A 111 -9.19 -1.01 0.16
N LEU A 112 -9.75 -2.18 -0.14
CA LEU A 112 -11.17 -2.48 0.08
C LEU A 112 -11.50 -2.61 1.57
N GLU A 113 -10.65 -3.26 2.37
CA GLU A 113 -10.80 -3.35 3.83
C GLU A 113 -10.79 -1.95 4.46
N GLU A 114 -9.83 -1.12 4.08
CA GLU A 114 -9.74 0.25 4.55
C GLU A 114 -10.92 1.12 4.09
N GLY A 115 -11.41 0.92 2.86
CA GLY A 115 -12.59 1.62 2.34
C GLY A 115 -13.87 1.25 3.09
N LEU A 116 -14.06 -0.04 3.39
CA LEU A 116 -15.20 -0.54 4.16
C LEU A 116 -15.18 -0.06 5.62
N ALA A 117 -14.01 0.18 6.18
CA ALA A 117 -13.84 0.72 7.53
C ALA A 117 -14.22 2.21 7.66
N ILE A 118 -14.42 2.94 6.56
CA ILE A 118 -14.79 4.37 6.59
C ILE A 118 -16.28 4.50 6.89
N SER A 119 -16.62 4.95 8.11
CA SER A 119 -18.00 5.15 8.56
C SER A 119 -18.82 6.11 7.69
N ALA A 120 -18.17 7.12 7.12
CA ALA A 120 -18.78 8.12 6.24
C ALA A 120 -18.99 7.65 4.78
N ALA A 121 -18.63 6.41 4.45
CA ALA A 121 -18.93 5.85 3.13
C ALA A 121 -20.45 5.71 2.95
N SER A 122 -20.97 6.19 1.82
CA SER A 122 -22.37 5.97 1.44
C SER A 122 -22.67 4.48 1.27
N GLU A 123 -23.92 4.06 1.46
CA GLU A 123 -24.35 2.67 1.27
C GLU A 123 -24.05 2.13 -0.13
N ASP A 124 -24.19 2.96 -1.17
CA ASP A 124 -23.80 2.59 -2.53
C ASP A 124 -22.30 2.28 -2.65
N CYS A 125 -21.46 3.10 -2.01
CA CYS A 125 -20.01 2.87 -1.97
C CYS A 125 -19.67 1.56 -1.25
N LYS A 126 -20.28 1.32 -0.08
CA LYS A 126 -20.09 0.07 0.68
C LYS A 126 -20.51 -1.16 -0.11
N ARG A 127 -21.62 -1.08 -0.85
CA ARG A 127 -22.08 -2.16 -1.74
C ARG A 127 -21.03 -2.47 -2.80
N VAL A 128 -20.51 -1.47 -3.50
CA VAL A 128 -19.50 -1.68 -4.56
C VAL A 128 -18.17 -2.19 -3.98
N LEU A 129 -17.73 -1.65 -2.85
CA LEU A 129 -16.57 -2.14 -2.10
C LEU A 129 -16.72 -3.63 -1.75
N ALA A 130 -17.87 -4.03 -1.23
CA ALA A 130 -18.16 -5.42 -0.87
C ALA A 130 -18.15 -6.35 -2.10
N THR A 131 -18.77 -5.95 -3.22
CA THR A 131 -18.72 -6.72 -4.47
C THR A 131 -17.30 -6.89 -5.00
N ASN A 132 -16.47 -5.86 -4.94
CA ASN A 132 -15.06 -5.97 -5.34
C ASN A 132 -14.27 -6.86 -4.36
N MET A 133 -14.63 -6.86 -3.07
CA MET A 133 -14.01 -7.72 -2.06
C MET A 133 -14.34 -9.20 -2.30
N GLU A 134 -15.55 -9.53 -2.75
CA GLU A 134 -15.91 -10.90 -3.13
C GLU A 134 -15.00 -11.44 -4.23
N TYR A 135 -14.72 -10.63 -5.26
CA TYR A 135 -13.76 -11.00 -6.30
C TYR A 135 -12.40 -11.29 -5.69
N VAL A 136 -11.87 -10.38 -4.87
CA VAL A 136 -10.55 -10.55 -4.25
C VAL A 136 -10.47 -11.82 -3.39
N LYS A 137 -11.50 -12.11 -2.60
CA LYS A 137 -11.57 -13.31 -1.75
C LYS A 137 -11.63 -14.61 -2.53
N LEU A 138 -12.25 -14.61 -3.72
CA LEU A 138 -12.31 -15.81 -4.57
C LEU A 138 -10.92 -16.28 -5.03
N TYR A 139 -10.01 -15.34 -5.27
CA TYR A 139 -8.67 -15.61 -5.82
C TYR A 139 -7.56 -15.61 -4.77
N LEU A 140 -7.71 -14.83 -3.70
CA LEU A 140 -6.86 -14.96 -2.52
C LEU A 140 -7.35 -16.15 -1.68
N LYS A 141 -6.90 -17.36 -2.03
CA LYS A 141 -6.99 -18.50 -1.10
C LYS A 141 -6.12 -18.20 0.11
N GLN A 142 -6.69 -17.63 1.17
CA GLN A 142 -6.08 -17.61 2.50
C GLN A 142 -6.98 -18.39 3.47
N PRO A 143 -6.42 -19.31 4.27
CA PRO A 143 -7.16 -19.90 5.38
C PRO A 143 -7.53 -18.80 6.38
N GLU A 144 -8.73 -18.93 6.96
CA GLU A 144 -9.25 -18.07 8.03
C GLU A 144 -8.28 -17.96 9.22
#